data_AF-A0A356Z713-F1
#
_entry.id   AF-A0A356Z713-F1
#
_cell.length_a   1.000
_cell.length_b   1.000
_cell.length_c   1.000
_cell.angle_alpha   90.00
_cell.angle_beta   90.00
_cell.angle_gamma   90.00
#
_symmetry.space_group_name_H-M   'P 1'
#
loop_
_entity.id
_entity.type
_entity.pdbx_description
1 polymer ?
#
loop_
_entity_poly.entity_id
_entity_poly.type
_entity_poly.pdbx_seq_one_letter_code
_entity_poly.pdbx_strand_id
1 'polypeptide(L)'
;MKLFKKVLILGVMMVVLLGMSVAAAAAANVNVAVDGNPISIAPDYGTPYVDSANRTMVPIRVISENLGANVSWDQATQTAAINGSIKVKLGSNLIQTSYGPITMDTSAVLKDSRIYIPFRFVGNALGYDVSWTGDTNTANIITKSDLTISAAASLKNALDEVKAMYLEQKPNAQIAITYGGSGALQQQIEQGAPVDLFLSAAASNMNTLKNEGLMDNSTVKNLLQNKVVMIVPGDSTLKLSSFKDITDSSIKYLALGEPSTVPAGKYAEQVFTYYNLLDQAKAKAVYQKDVTSVLTVVASGNADAGVVYSTDAASSDKVKVITTAPEDSHDPVTYPGAVVKATKQPIAAQDFLNFLTSDKAKAVFVKYGFTVL
;
A
#
# COMPACT_ATOMS: atom_id res chain seq x y z
N MET A 1 33.37 -90.66 -21.91
CA MET A 1 34.77 -91.14 -21.78
C MET A 1 35.67 -89.99 -22.23
N LYS A 2 36.48 -89.25 -21.47
CA LYS A 2 37.07 -89.25 -20.10
C LYS A 2 37.21 -87.75 -19.72
N LEU A 3 36.71 -87.29 -18.56
CA LEU A 3 37.44 -87.02 -17.31
C LEU A 3 38.89 -86.45 -17.39
N PHE A 4 39.01 -85.22 -16.84
CA PHE A 4 40.04 -84.67 -15.93
C PHE A 4 41.50 -84.49 -16.38
N LYS A 5 42.02 -83.25 -16.24
CA LYS A 5 43.11 -82.90 -15.28
C LYS A 5 43.20 -81.39 -15.02
N LYS A 6 43.36 -81.04 -13.74
CA LYS A 6 43.54 -79.72 -13.11
C LYS A 6 45.01 -79.25 -13.17
N VAL A 7 45.26 -77.95 -13.34
CA VAL A 7 46.38 -77.14 -12.76
C VAL A 7 45.90 -75.67 -12.82
N LEU A 8 45.36 -75.06 -11.76
CA LEU A 8 46.00 -74.29 -10.67
C LEU A 8 47.14 -73.34 -11.10
N ILE A 9 46.80 -72.09 -11.45
CA ILE A 9 47.67 -70.93 -11.18
C ILE A 9 46.81 -69.87 -10.49
N LEU A 10 47.02 -69.78 -9.17
CA LEU A 10 46.50 -68.75 -8.28
C LEU A 10 47.51 -67.59 -8.35
N GLY A 11 47.12 -66.45 -8.92
CA GLY A 11 47.98 -65.29 -9.07
C GLY A 11 47.17 -64.01 -8.88
N VAL A 12 47.10 -63.57 -7.62
CA VAL A 12 46.94 -62.19 -7.13
C VAL A 12 46.37 -61.17 -8.13
N MET A 13 45.12 -60.75 -7.93
CA MET A 13 44.71 -59.39 -8.31
C MET A 13 43.88 -58.78 -7.19
N MET A 14 44.63 -58.25 -6.22
CA MET A 14 44.17 -57.52 -5.05
C MET A 14 43.91 -56.06 -5.46
N VAL A 15 42.68 -55.64 -5.27
CA VAL A 15 42.16 -54.28 -5.04
C VAL A 15 43.18 -53.13 -5.13
N VAL A 16 43.01 -52.27 -6.14
CA VAL A 16 43.25 -50.82 -6.03
C VAL A 16 42.13 -50.09 -6.77
N LEU A 17 40.99 -49.90 -6.10
CA LEU A 17 39.99 -48.88 -6.42
C LEU A 17 40.06 -47.86 -5.28
N LEU A 18 41.15 -47.08 -5.28
CA LEU A 18 41.36 -45.95 -4.37
C LEU A 18 41.06 -44.66 -5.12
N GLY A 19 39.98 -43.99 -4.70
CA GLY A 19 39.91 -42.53 -4.66
C GLY A 19 39.83 -41.80 -5.99
N MET A 20 38.74 -41.95 -6.73
CA MET A 20 38.18 -40.76 -7.37
C MET A 20 37.22 -40.14 -6.37
N SER A 21 37.76 -39.22 -5.58
CA SER A 21 36.97 -38.27 -4.81
C SER A 21 35.91 -37.70 -5.73
N VAL A 22 34.63 -37.88 -5.36
CA VAL A 22 33.62 -36.94 -5.81
C VAL A 22 34.13 -35.59 -5.29
N ALA A 23 34.65 -34.75 -6.19
CA ALA A 23 34.96 -33.39 -5.83
C ALA A 23 33.64 -32.83 -5.28
N ALA A 24 33.60 -32.56 -3.97
CA ALA A 24 32.50 -31.82 -3.40
C ALA A 24 32.40 -30.55 -4.24
N ALA A 25 31.27 -30.38 -4.94
CA ALA A 25 31.01 -29.15 -5.66
C ALA A 25 31.24 -28.02 -4.67
N ALA A 26 32.25 -27.19 -4.91
CA ALA A 26 32.51 -26.03 -4.08
C ALA A 26 31.20 -25.24 -4.02
N ALA A 27 30.71 -24.96 -2.81
CA ALA A 27 29.49 -24.19 -2.62
C ALA A 27 29.64 -22.92 -3.47
N ALA A 28 28.77 -22.74 -4.47
CA ALA A 28 28.87 -21.61 -5.38
C ALA A 28 28.82 -20.33 -4.54
N ASN A 29 29.86 -19.50 -4.66
CA ASN A 29 29.87 -18.19 -4.02
C ASN A 29 28.68 -17.40 -4.56
N VAL A 30 27.81 -16.97 -3.66
CA VAL A 30 26.64 -16.17 -4.01
C VAL A 30 26.99 -14.70 -3.91
N ASN A 31 26.68 -13.97 -4.97
CA ASN A 31 26.89 -12.53 -5.05
C ASN A 31 25.61 -11.80 -4.66
N VAL A 32 25.77 -10.59 -4.14
CA VAL A 32 24.66 -9.72 -3.81
C VAL A 32 24.88 -8.33 -4.38
N ALA A 33 23.81 -7.72 -4.87
CA ALA A 33 23.87 -6.45 -5.58
C ALA A 33 22.64 -5.56 -5.28
N VAL A 34 22.81 -4.27 -5.55
CA VAL A 34 21.72 -3.27 -5.60
C VAL A 34 21.76 -2.61 -6.96
N ASP A 35 20.67 -2.70 -7.71
CA ASP A 35 20.54 -2.18 -9.08
C ASP A 35 21.68 -2.63 -10.01
N GLY A 36 22.14 -3.87 -9.85
CA GLY A 36 23.24 -4.46 -10.62
C GLY A 36 24.63 -4.07 -10.12
N ASN A 37 24.74 -3.15 -9.16
CA ASN A 37 26.01 -2.79 -8.53
C ASN A 37 26.34 -3.78 -7.41
N PRO A 38 27.47 -4.51 -7.47
CA PRO A 38 27.84 -5.45 -6.42
C PRO A 38 28.03 -4.76 -5.06
N ILE A 39 27.48 -5.37 -4.00
CA ILE A 39 27.75 -4.93 -2.63
C ILE A 39 29.09 -5.51 -2.20
N SER A 40 30.04 -4.65 -1.84
CA SER A 40 31.29 -5.08 -1.21
C SER A 40 31.05 -5.36 0.27
N ILE A 41 31.35 -6.58 0.71
CA ILE A 41 31.16 -7.01 2.09
C ILE A 41 32.53 -7.26 2.69
N ALA A 42 32.90 -6.44 3.68
CA ALA A 42 34.14 -6.67 4.40
C ALA A 42 34.07 -8.01 5.17
N PRO A 43 35.18 -8.76 5.30
CA PRO A 43 35.16 -10.11 5.90
C PRO A 43 34.58 -10.17 7.32
N ASP A 44 34.72 -9.08 8.07
CA ASP A 44 34.20 -8.86 9.42
C ASP A 44 32.69 -8.55 9.48
N TYR A 45 32.01 -8.45 8.33
CA TYR A 45 30.54 -8.42 8.21
C TYR A 45 29.96 -9.77 7.78
N GLY A 46 30.79 -10.71 7.34
CA GLY A 46 30.40 -12.08 7.03
C GLY A 46 30.09 -12.32 5.58
N THR A 47 30.13 -13.60 5.20
CA THR A 47 29.99 -13.99 3.80
C THR A 47 28.58 -14.53 3.55
N PRO A 48 27.88 -14.03 2.52
CA PRO A 48 26.66 -14.65 2.02
C PRO A 48 26.86 -16.14 1.69
N TYR A 49 25.82 -16.94 1.87
CA TYR A 49 25.84 -18.36 1.49
C TYR A 49 24.44 -18.83 1.08
N VAL A 50 24.36 -20.00 0.44
CA VAL A 50 23.08 -20.64 0.12
C VAL A 50 22.80 -21.74 1.15
N ASP A 51 21.63 -21.70 1.79
CA ASP A 51 21.22 -22.72 2.77
C ASP A 51 20.65 -24.00 2.11
N SER A 52 20.27 -24.98 2.92
CA SER A 52 19.69 -26.24 2.45
C SER A 52 18.31 -26.09 1.79
N ALA A 53 17.64 -24.94 1.96
CA ALA A 53 16.39 -24.58 1.31
C ALA A 53 16.60 -23.79 0.01
N ASN A 54 17.85 -23.74 -0.50
CA ASN A 54 18.25 -22.94 -1.65
C ASN A 54 17.88 -21.45 -1.48
N ARG A 55 18.14 -20.90 -0.29
CA ARG A 55 17.97 -19.47 -0.01
C ARG A 55 19.32 -18.80 0.18
N THR A 56 19.51 -17.66 -0.49
CA THR A 56 20.64 -16.77 -0.25
C THR A 56 20.51 -16.14 1.13
N MET A 57 21.30 -16.63 2.07
CA MET A 57 21.41 -16.13 3.42
C MET A 57 22.47 -15.04 3.48
N VAL A 58 22.12 -13.91 4.08
CA VAL A 58 23.03 -12.78 4.25
C VAL A 58 23.03 -12.24 5.68
N PRO A 59 24.14 -11.65 6.13
CA PRO A 59 24.15 -10.87 7.37
C PRO A 59 23.15 -9.70 7.23
N ILE A 60 22.21 -9.58 8.18
CA ILE A 60 21.12 -8.60 8.11
C ILE A 60 21.62 -7.15 7.92
N ARG A 61 22.73 -6.78 8.58
CA ARG A 61 23.35 -5.45 8.47
C ARG A 61 23.80 -5.11 7.05
N VAL A 62 24.35 -6.08 6.33
CA VAL A 62 24.94 -5.86 4.99
C VAL A 62 23.91 -5.26 4.05
N ILE A 63 22.72 -5.86 3.94
CA ILE A 63 21.69 -5.33 3.05
C ILE A 63 21.12 -4.04 3.60
N SER A 64 20.72 -4.04 4.86
CA SER A 64 19.96 -2.94 5.45
C SER A 64 20.75 -1.64 5.41
N GLU A 65 22.03 -1.67 5.80
CA GLU A 65 22.88 -0.47 5.86
C GLU A 65 23.28 0.00 4.46
N ASN A 66 23.46 -0.90 3.49
CA ASN A 66 23.67 -0.51 2.07
C ASN A 66 22.42 0.16 1.46
N LEU A 67 21.23 -0.12 2.00
CA LEU A 67 19.99 0.58 1.64
C LEU A 67 19.71 1.81 2.53
N GLY A 68 20.69 2.24 3.34
CA GLY A 68 20.58 3.41 4.22
C GLY A 68 19.74 3.18 5.48
N ALA A 69 19.38 1.94 5.79
CA ALA A 69 18.62 1.59 6.99
C ALA A 69 19.55 1.28 8.19
N ASN A 70 19.06 1.58 9.39
CA ASN A 70 19.80 1.34 10.63
C ASN A 70 19.42 -0.02 11.22
N VAL A 71 20.39 -0.78 11.73
CA VAL A 71 20.15 -2.07 12.39
C VAL A 71 20.54 -2.02 13.87
N SER A 72 19.60 -2.36 14.73
CA SER A 72 19.80 -2.52 16.18
C SER A 72 19.56 -3.96 16.63
N TRP A 73 20.08 -4.29 17.82
CA TRP A 73 19.95 -5.60 18.45
C TRP A 73 19.41 -5.45 19.87
N ASP A 74 18.38 -6.24 20.19
CA ASP A 74 17.86 -6.40 21.54
C ASP A 74 18.26 -7.79 22.07
N GLN A 75 19.16 -7.77 23.06
CA GLN A 75 19.69 -8.98 23.70
C GLN A 75 18.63 -9.73 24.53
N ALA A 76 17.69 -9.02 25.14
CA ALA A 76 16.70 -9.63 26.03
C ALA A 76 15.67 -10.44 25.24
N THR A 77 15.28 -9.94 24.06
CA THR A 77 14.29 -10.61 23.19
C THR A 77 14.93 -11.42 22.06
N GLN A 78 16.26 -11.31 21.90
CA GLN A 78 17.02 -11.86 20.78
C GLN A 78 16.47 -11.40 19.42
N THR A 79 16.22 -10.10 19.30
CA THR A 79 15.56 -9.51 18.13
C THR A 79 16.47 -8.50 17.45
N ALA A 80 16.69 -8.67 16.15
CA ALA A 80 17.25 -7.62 15.30
C ALA A 80 16.12 -6.72 14.80
N ALA A 81 16.37 -5.42 14.75
CA ALA A 81 15.41 -4.45 14.21
C ALA A 81 16.06 -3.58 13.13
N ILE A 82 15.40 -3.45 11.98
CA ILE A 82 15.78 -2.53 10.90
C ILE A 82 14.85 -1.30 10.99
N ASN A 83 15.42 -0.12 11.12
CA ASN A 83 14.72 1.15 11.38
C ASN A 83 13.72 1.09 12.55
N GLY A 84 13.92 0.15 13.49
CA GLY A 84 13.04 -0.10 14.63
C GLY A 84 11.70 -0.79 14.31
N SER A 85 11.19 -0.66 13.09
CA SER A 85 9.86 -1.14 12.68
C SER A 85 9.85 -2.54 12.07
N ILE A 86 10.95 -2.95 11.42
CA ILE A 86 11.09 -4.29 10.84
C ILE A 86 11.84 -5.15 11.85
N LYS A 87 11.19 -6.11 12.50
CA LYS A 87 11.76 -6.91 13.58
C LYS A 87 11.87 -8.37 13.19
N VAL A 88 13.03 -8.95 13.46
CA VAL A 88 13.33 -10.35 13.19
C VAL A 88 13.90 -10.99 14.45
N LYS A 89 13.14 -11.91 15.03
CA LYS A 89 13.59 -12.70 16.18
C LYS A 89 14.49 -13.84 15.71
N LEU A 90 15.61 -14.07 16.40
CA LEU A 90 16.48 -15.20 16.13
C LEU A 90 15.72 -16.53 16.22
N GLY A 91 15.92 -17.42 15.25
CA GLY A 91 15.23 -18.71 15.13
C GLY A 91 13.82 -18.62 14.53
N SER A 92 13.26 -17.42 14.37
CA SER A 92 11.95 -17.20 13.76
C SER A 92 12.03 -17.21 12.23
N ASN A 93 10.99 -17.75 11.60
CA ASN A 93 10.73 -17.56 10.17
C ASN A 93 9.79 -16.38 9.90
N LEU A 94 9.52 -15.52 10.88
CA LEU A 94 8.67 -14.34 10.73
C LEU A 94 9.49 -13.05 10.81
N ILE A 95 9.24 -12.15 9.87
CA ILE A 95 9.60 -10.75 9.95
C ILE A 95 8.36 -9.97 10.37
N GLN A 96 8.40 -9.28 11.49
CA GLN A 96 7.34 -8.36 11.89
C GLN A 96 7.58 -7.01 11.21
N THR A 97 6.55 -6.47 10.56
CA THR A 97 6.56 -5.10 10.04
C THR A 97 5.41 -4.31 10.64
N SER A 98 5.38 -2.98 10.46
CA SER A 98 4.24 -2.14 10.85
C SER A 98 2.93 -2.49 10.15
N TYR A 99 3.00 -3.26 9.05
CA TYR A 99 1.86 -3.59 8.20
C TYR A 99 1.49 -5.08 8.24
N GLY A 100 2.14 -5.84 9.12
CA GLY A 100 1.85 -7.27 9.34
C GLY A 100 3.10 -8.15 9.26
N PRO A 101 2.98 -9.44 9.66
CA PRO A 101 4.08 -10.38 9.59
C PRO A 101 4.30 -10.88 8.15
N ILE A 102 5.56 -10.95 7.73
CA ILE A 102 6.00 -11.63 6.50
C ILE A 102 6.58 -12.99 6.90
N THR A 103 6.05 -14.06 6.32
CA THR A 103 6.56 -15.42 6.56
C THR A 103 7.67 -15.75 5.59
N MET A 104 8.82 -16.14 6.13
CA MET A 104 10.00 -16.59 5.43
C MET A 104 9.97 -18.10 5.23
N ASP A 105 10.63 -18.55 4.17
CA ASP A 105 10.75 -19.98 3.84
C ASP A 105 11.77 -20.72 4.74
N THR A 106 12.63 -19.97 5.43
CA THR A 106 13.65 -20.45 6.36
C THR A 106 13.82 -19.46 7.51
N SER A 107 14.29 -19.93 8.65
CA SER A 107 14.43 -19.10 9.87
C SER A 107 15.66 -18.20 9.82
N ALA A 108 15.60 -17.09 10.55
CA ALA A 108 16.79 -16.31 10.87
C ALA A 108 17.73 -17.14 11.76
N VAL A 109 19.02 -17.21 11.41
CA VAL A 109 20.01 -18.03 12.12
C VAL A 109 21.18 -17.20 12.61
N LEU A 110 21.82 -17.65 13.69
CA LEU A 110 23.05 -17.07 14.20
C LEU A 110 24.22 -17.89 13.63
N LYS A 111 25.11 -17.23 12.90
CA LYS A 111 26.34 -17.83 12.35
C LYS A 111 27.46 -16.81 12.46
N ASP A 112 28.62 -17.24 12.98
CA ASP A 112 29.80 -16.39 13.16
C ASP A 112 29.49 -15.09 13.93
N SER A 113 28.67 -15.19 14.98
CA SER A 113 28.18 -14.04 15.79
C SER A 113 27.36 -13.01 15.00
N ARG A 114 26.82 -13.39 13.84
CA ARG A 114 25.98 -12.53 12.99
C ARG A 114 24.65 -13.20 12.68
N ILE A 115 23.62 -12.38 12.53
CA ILE A 115 22.28 -12.85 12.20
C ILE A 115 22.16 -12.91 10.69
N TYR A 116 21.96 -14.12 10.20
CA TYR A 116 21.72 -14.41 8.80
C TYR A 116 20.24 -14.57 8.54
N ILE A 117 19.80 -13.97 7.45
CA ILE A 117 18.41 -13.95 7.03
C ILE A 117 18.35 -14.04 5.50
N PRO A 118 17.29 -14.62 4.91
CA PRO A 118 17.10 -14.64 3.47
C PRO A 118 17.12 -13.24 2.83
N PHE A 119 18.01 -13.05 1.85
CA PHE A 119 18.22 -11.80 1.10
C PHE A 119 16.91 -11.22 0.56
N ARG A 120 16.11 -12.07 -0.09
CA ARG A 120 14.81 -11.70 -0.66
C ARG A 120 13.87 -11.06 0.36
N PHE A 121 13.81 -11.62 1.55
CA PHE A 121 12.84 -11.18 2.56
C PHE A 121 13.28 -9.89 3.24
N VAL A 122 14.58 -9.60 3.33
CA VAL A 122 15.07 -8.28 3.77
C VAL A 122 14.72 -7.21 2.74
N GLY A 123 14.98 -7.45 1.45
CA GLY A 123 14.62 -6.53 0.36
C GLY A 123 13.12 -6.24 0.36
N ASN A 124 12.29 -7.29 0.39
CA ASN A 124 10.84 -7.15 0.39
C ASN A 124 10.31 -6.44 1.66
N ALA A 125 10.87 -6.73 2.84
CA ALA A 125 10.47 -6.05 4.08
C ALA A 125 10.83 -4.56 4.06
N LEU A 126 11.88 -4.19 3.31
CA LEU A 126 12.25 -2.82 3.02
C LEU A 126 11.47 -2.22 1.84
N GLY A 127 10.53 -2.94 1.23
CA GLY A 127 9.68 -2.44 0.15
C GLY A 127 10.33 -2.48 -1.24
N TYR A 128 11.33 -3.33 -1.45
CA TYR A 128 12.03 -3.48 -2.73
C TYR A 128 11.82 -4.86 -3.34
N ASP A 129 11.68 -4.91 -4.66
CA ASP A 129 11.68 -6.16 -5.41
C ASP A 129 13.09 -6.77 -5.47
N VAL A 130 13.15 -8.10 -5.62
CA VAL A 130 14.41 -8.85 -5.67
C VAL A 130 14.42 -9.77 -6.88
N SER A 131 15.49 -9.72 -7.65
CA SER A 131 15.74 -10.61 -8.79
C SER A 131 16.93 -11.54 -8.54
N TRP A 132 16.99 -12.63 -9.31
CA TRP A 132 18.08 -13.59 -9.31
C TRP A 132 18.65 -13.73 -10.71
N THR A 133 19.98 -13.59 -10.83
CA THR A 133 20.72 -13.82 -12.07
C THR A 133 21.54 -15.10 -11.92
N GLY A 134 21.12 -16.17 -12.62
CA GLY A 134 21.73 -17.50 -12.51
C GLY A 134 23.18 -17.56 -12.97
N ASP A 135 23.51 -16.91 -14.09
CA ASP A 135 24.86 -16.97 -14.70
C ASP A 135 25.97 -16.46 -13.76
N THR A 136 25.63 -15.49 -12.91
CA THR A 136 26.56 -14.86 -11.96
C THR A 136 26.26 -15.23 -10.52
N ASN A 137 25.30 -16.11 -10.25
CA ASN A 137 24.77 -16.41 -8.92
C ASN A 137 24.51 -15.15 -8.09
N THR A 138 23.86 -14.14 -8.68
CA THR A 138 23.66 -12.83 -8.04
C THR A 138 22.21 -12.65 -7.61
N ALA A 139 22.00 -12.41 -6.31
CA ALA A 139 20.74 -11.88 -5.79
C ALA A 139 20.80 -10.35 -5.82
N ASN A 140 19.85 -9.71 -6.49
CA ASN A 140 19.89 -8.28 -6.75
C ASN A 140 18.63 -7.59 -6.22
N ILE A 141 18.80 -6.54 -5.43
CA ILE A 141 17.70 -5.66 -5.02
C ILE A 141 17.45 -4.65 -6.14
N ILE A 142 16.20 -4.47 -6.49
CA ILE A 142 15.74 -3.50 -7.48
C ILE A 142 15.14 -2.32 -6.71
N THR A 143 15.85 -1.20 -6.67
CA THR A 143 15.36 0.00 -5.97
C THR A 143 14.53 0.91 -6.87
N LYS A 144 14.65 0.74 -8.19
CA LYS A 144 13.81 1.41 -9.16
C LYS A 144 12.44 0.74 -9.24
N SER A 145 11.38 1.48 -8.91
CA SER A 145 9.99 1.04 -9.09
C SER A 145 9.20 2.09 -9.87
N ASP A 146 8.56 1.72 -10.96
CA ASP A 146 7.76 2.60 -11.82
C ASP A 146 6.26 2.32 -11.63
N LEU A 147 5.65 2.85 -10.56
CA LEU A 147 4.26 2.56 -10.20
C LEU A 147 3.26 3.37 -11.01
N THR A 148 2.22 2.71 -11.52
CA THR A 148 1.04 3.34 -12.11
C THR A 148 -0.16 3.22 -11.17
N ILE A 149 -0.72 4.36 -10.78
CA ILE A 149 -1.80 4.43 -9.79
C ILE A 149 -3.03 5.07 -10.43
N SER A 150 -4.18 4.39 -10.33
CA SER A 150 -5.47 4.99 -10.64
C SER A 150 -6.12 5.46 -9.34
N ALA A 151 -6.36 6.76 -9.22
CA ALA A 151 -6.90 7.35 -8.00
C ALA A 151 -8.12 8.22 -8.27
N ALA A 152 -9.09 8.18 -7.37
CA ALA A 152 -10.24 9.08 -7.40
C ALA A 152 -9.77 10.55 -7.47
N ALA A 153 -10.41 11.35 -8.32
CA ALA A 153 -10.04 12.75 -8.54
C ALA A 153 -9.99 13.58 -7.24
N SER A 154 -10.87 13.30 -6.27
CA SER A 154 -10.91 13.99 -4.98
C SER A 154 -9.67 13.73 -4.10
N LEU A 155 -8.87 12.70 -4.40
CA LEU A 155 -7.64 12.41 -3.65
C LEU A 155 -6.45 13.25 -4.13
N LYS A 156 -6.57 13.98 -5.25
CA LYS A 156 -5.43 14.59 -5.95
C LYS A 156 -4.49 15.40 -5.07
N ASN A 157 -5.01 16.39 -4.36
CA ASN A 157 -4.15 17.30 -3.59
C ASN A 157 -3.44 16.57 -2.45
N ALA A 158 -4.14 15.70 -1.73
CA ALA A 158 -3.57 14.92 -0.64
C ALA A 158 -2.55 13.89 -1.16
N LEU A 159 -2.89 13.18 -2.23
CA LEU A 159 -2.06 12.11 -2.76
C LEU A 159 -0.81 12.65 -3.48
N ASP A 160 -0.86 13.84 -4.08
CA ASP A 160 0.33 14.50 -4.63
C ASP A 160 1.34 14.87 -3.52
N GLU A 161 0.86 15.39 -2.36
CA GLU A 161 1.71 15.66 -1.19
C GLU A 161 2.27 14.36 -0.58
N VAL A 162 1.42 13.33 -0.40
CA VAL A 162 1.86 12.01 0.09
C VAL A 162 2.87 11.36 -0.86
N LYS A 163 2.67 11.47 -2.18
CA LYS A 163 3.61 10.99 -3.20
C LYS A 163 4.97 11.66 -3.03
N ALA A 164 5.03 12.98 -2.84
CA ALA A 164 6.29 13.70 -2.65
C ALA A 164 7.05 13.15 -1.41
N MET A 165 6.34 12.97 -0.29
CA MET A 165 6.93 12.42 0.94
C MET A 165 7.41 10.97 0.80
N TYR A 166 6.76 10.17 -0.04
CA TYR A 166 7.20 8.82 -0.35
C TYR A 166 8.48 8.84 -1.20
N LEU A 167 8.54 9.70 -2.22
CA LEU A 167 9.71 9.82 -3.10
C LEU A 167 10.96 10.34 -2.38
N GLU A 168 10.81 11.12 -1.30
CA GLU A 168 11.93 11.46 -0.41
C GLU A 168 12.56 10.22 0.26
N GLN A 169 11.76 9.20 0.58
CA GLN A 169 12.22 7.93 1.17
C GLN A 169 12.66 6.91 0.12
N LYS A 170 12.16 7.06 -1.12
CA LYS A 170 12.38 6.15 -2.24
C LYS A 170 12.81 6.94 -3.47
N PRO A 171 14.02 7.53 -3.48
CA PRO A 171 14.45 8.46 -4.53
C PRO A 171 14.55 7.84 -5.93
N ASN A 172 14.67 6.50 -6.00
CA ASN A 172 14.73 5.77 -7.27
C ASN A 172 13.35 5.32 -7.77
N ALA A 173 12.28 5.55 -7.01
CA ALA A 173 10.92 5.25 -7.43
C ALA A 173 10.38 6.35 -8.38
N GLN A 174 9.50 5.95 -9.29
CA GLN A 174 8.65 6.82 -10.08
C GLN A 174 7.21 6.42 -9.83
N ILE A 175 6.34 7.42 -9.71
CA ILE A 175 4.91 7.19 -9.53
C ILE A 175 4.15 8.02 -10.55
N ALA A 176 3.46 7.38 -11.48
CA ALA A 176 2.50 8.00 -12.37
C ALA A 176 1.10 7.83 -11.78
N ILE A 177 0.37 8.93 -11.58
CA ILE A 177 -0.99 8.88 -11.03
C ILE A 177 -1.97 9.41 -12.07
N THR A 178 -2.93 8.56 -12.45
CA THR A 178 -4.09 8.94 -13.25
C THR A 178 -5.25 9.23 -12.32
N TYR A 179 -5.67 10.51 -12.30
CA TYR A 179 -6.83 10.96 -11.54
C TYR A 179 -8.09 10.93 -12.41
N GLY A 180 -9.20 10.44 -11.85
CA GLY A 180 -10.45 10.35 -12.59
C GLY A 180 -11.65 9.95 -11.73
N GLY A 181 -12.82 9.85 -12.37
CA GLY A 181 -14.01 9.28 -11.74
C GLY A 181 -13.79 7.80 -11.45
N SER A 182 -14.02 7.37 -10.21
CA SER A 182 -13.68 6.00 -9.78
C SER A 182 -14.36 4.90 -10.58
N GLY A 183 -15.58 5.12 -11.09
CA GLY A 183 -16.23 4.16 -11.99
C GLY A 183 -15.55 4.04 -13.35
N ALA A 184 -15.11 5.17 -13.94
CA ALA A 184 -14.36 5.15 -15.20
C ALA A 184 -12.98 4.49 -15.03
N LEU A 185 -12.30 4.77 -13.91
CA LEU A 185 -11.02 4.12 -13.59
C LEU A 185 -11.19 2.61 -13.34
N GLN A 186 -12.27 2.21 -12.66
CA GLN A 186 -12.61 0.79 -12.50
C GLN A 186 -12.82 0.12 -13.87
N GLN A 187 -13.60 0.72 -14.77
CA GLN A 187 -13.79 0.19 -16.13
C GLN A 187 -12.48 0.07 -16.92
N GLN A 188 -11.56 1.01 -16.75
CA GLN A 188 -10.23 0.91 -17.37
C GLN A 188 -9.45 -0.29 -16.84
N ILE A 189 -9.51 -0.58 -15.54
CA ILE A 189 -8.86 -1.76 -14.93
C ILE A 189 -9.50 -3.05 -15.46
N GLU A 190 -10.83 -3.11 -15.58
CA GLU A 190 -11.54 -4.26 -16.19
C GLU A 190 -11.10 -4.51 -17.63
N GLN A 191 -10.80 -3.44 -18.37
CA GLN A 191 -10.30 -3.50 -19.75
C GLN A 191 -8.78 -3.80 -19.84
N GLY A 192 -8.11 -4.01 -18.70
CA GLY A 192 -6.69 -4.38 -18.66
C GLY A 192 -5.72 -3.21 -18.68
N ALA A 193 -6.13 -2.02 -18.23
CA ALA A 193 -5.20 -0.92 -18.02
C ALA A 193 -4.04 -1.35 -17.11
N PRO A 194 -2.77 -0.98 -17.42
CA PRO A 194 -1.60 -1.39 -16.66
C PRO A 194 -1.49 -0.58 -15.36
N VAL A 195 -2.34 -0.89 -14.40
CA VAL A 195 -2.43 -0.22 -13.09
C VAL A 195 -1.87 -1.14 -12.02
N ASP A 196 -1.07 -0.59 -11.11
CA ASP A 196 -0.49 -1.31 -9.98
C ASP A 196 -1.32 -1.14 -8.70
N LEU A 197 -1.89 0.06 -8.50
CA LEU A 197 -2.70 0.39 -7.33
C LEU A 197 -3.96 1.15 -7.72
N PHE A 198 -5.09 0.78 -7.13
CA PHE A 198 -6.36 1.48 -7.30
C PHE A 198 -6.84 2.07 -5.98
N LEU A 199 -7.15 3.37 -5.99
CA LEU A 199 -7.74 4.12 -4.87
C LEU A 199 -9.10 4.67 -5.30
N SER A 200 -10.17 4.11 -4.77
CA SER A 200 -11.55 4.47 -5.15
C SER A 200 -12.17 5.47 -4.18
N ALA A 201 -13.16 6.23 -4.62
CA ALA A 201 -14.04 7.04 -3.78
C ALA A 201 -15.34 6.32 -3.39
N ALA A 202 -15.50 5.06 -3.76
CA ALA A 202 -16.64 4.25 -3.35
C ALA A 202 -16.28 2.77 -3.23
N ALA A 203 -16.77 2.15 -2.16
CA ALA A 203 -16.64 0.70 -1.93
C ALA A 203 -17.20 -0.13 -3.09
N SER A 204 -18.27 0.31 -3.75
CA SER A 204 -18.89 -0.41 -4.87
C SER A 204 -17.92 -0.69 -6.01
N ASN A 205 -17.15 0.30 -6.44
CA ASN A 205 -16.21 0.14 -7.56
C ASN A 205 -15.08 -0.83 -7.20
N MET A 206 -14.58 -0.76 -5.95
CA MET A 206 -13.58 -1.71 -5.46
C MET A 206 -14.15 -3.13 -5.35
N ASN A 207 -15.39 -3.26 -4.87
CA ASN A 207 -16.06 -4.55 -4.74
C ASN A 207 -16.29 -5.21 -6.10
N THR A 208 -16.62 -4.46 -7.14
CA THR A 208 -16.72 -4.99 -8.52
C THR A 208 -15.40 -5.67 -8.92
N LEU A 209 -14.28 -4.93 -8.88
CA LEU A 209 -12.96 -5.47 -9.25
C LEU A 209 -12.52 -6.64 -8.36
N LYS A 210 -12.83 -6.58 -7.06
CA LYS A 210 -12.59 -7.65 -6.09
C LYS A 210 -13.33 -8.93 -6.46
N ASN A 211 -14.60 -8.82 -6.83
CA ASN A 211 -15.47 -9.94 -7.18
C ASN A 211 -15.09 -10.56 -8.54
N GLU A 212 -14.59 -9.74 -9.46
CA GLU A 212 -14.03 -10.19 -10.75
C GLU A 212 -12.62 -10.78 -10.61
N GLY A 213 -12.03 -10.73 -9.41
CA GLY A 213 -10.71 -11.27 -9.13
C GLY A 213 -9.56 -10.47 -9.76
N LEU A 214 -9.81 -9.19 -10.06
CA LEU A 214 -8.83 -8.24 -10.62
C LEU A 214 -7.99 -7.53 -9.55
N MET A 215 -8.38 -7.63 -8.28
CA MET A 215 -7.61 -7.12 -7.14
C MET A 215 -6.91 -8.23 -6.38
N ASP A 216 -5.77 -7.91 -5.76
CA ASP A 216 -5.27 -8.72 -4.65
C ASP A 216 -6.15 -8.45 -3.44
N ASN A 217 -7.12 -9.36 -3.22
CA ASN A 217 -8.13 -9.22 -2.19
C ASN A 217 -7.55 -9.17 -0.76
N SER A 218 -6.32 -9.65 -0.55
CA SER A 218 -5.64 -9.58 0.74
C SER A 218 -5.18 -8.16 1.10
N THR A 219 -5.09 -7.29 0.09
CA THR A 219 -4.60 -5.91 0.20
C THR A 219 -5.72 -4.88 0.32
N VAL A 220 -6.98 -5.29 0.08
CA VAL A 220 -8.13 -4.38 0.09
C VAL A 220 -8.35 -3.82 1.49
N LYS A 221 -8.19 -2.50 1.61
CA LYS A 221 -8.38 -1.79 2.86
C LYS A 221 -9.13 -0.48 2.66
N ASN A 222 -10.08 -0.19 3.53
CA ASN A 222 -10.65 1.15 3.62
C ASN A 222 -9.60 2.07 4.24
N LEU A 223 -9.14 3.07 3.49
CA LEU A 223 -8.07 3.96 3.92
C LEU A 223 -8.63 5.22 4.58
N LEU A 224 -9.65 5.80 3.93
CA LEU A 224 -10.19 7.09 4.30
C LEU A 224 -11.71 7.06 4.28
N GLN A 225 -12.29 8.04 4.95
CA GLN A 225 -13.68 8.45 4.83
C GLN A 225 -13.74 9.94 4.56
N ASN A 226 -14.76 10.34 3.81
CA ASN A 226 -15.12 11.74 3.69
C ASN A 226 -16.34 12.04 4.55
N LYS A 227 -16.51 13.31 4.95
CA LYS A 227 -17.60 13.75 5.82
C LYS A 227 -18.58 14.56 5.00
N VAL A 228 -19.87 14.27 5.16
CA VAL A 228 -20.94 15.10 4.61
C VAL A 228 -21.13 16.28 5.55
N VAL A 229 -21.05 17.50 5.02
CA VAL A 229 -21.11 18.73 5.81
C VAL A 229 -22.13 19.70 5.23
N MET A 230 -22.77 20.47 6.11
CA MET A 230 -23.56 21.62 5.70
C MET A 230 -22.67 22.87 5.74
N ILE A 231 -22.70 23.63 4.65
CA ILE A 231 -21.96 24.88 4.48
C ILE A 231 -22.90 26.06 4.31
N VAL A 232 -22.40 27.24 4.63
CA VAL A 232 -23.03 28.55 4.37
C VAL A 232 -21.99 29.50 3.78
N PRO A 233 -22.38 30.65 3.19
CA PRO A 233 -21.43 31.70 2.80
C PRO A 233 -20.52 32.09 3.98
N GLY A 234 -19.24 32.38 3.72
CA GLY A 234 -18.25 32.64 4.77
C GLY A 234 -18.63 33.80 5.70
N ASP A 235 -19.22 34.85 5.12
CA ASP A 235 -19.72 36.05 5.80
C ASP A 235 -21.14 35.91 6.37
N SER A 236 -21.78 34.74 6.23
CA SER A 236 -23.13 34.49 6.70
C SER A 236 -23.27 34.71 8.21
N THR A 237 -24.31 35.43 8.63
CA THR A 237 -24.64 35.67 10.05
C THR A 237 -25.62 34.65 10.61
N LEU A 238 -26.01 33.66 9.80
CA LEU A 238 -26.94 32.60 10.20
C LEU A 238 -26.36 31.76 11.34
N LYS A 239 -27.18 31.51 12.36
CA LYS A 239 -26.82 30.71 13.54
C LYS A 239 -27.35 29.30 13.40
N LEU A 240 -26.89 28.60 12.36
CA LEU A 240 -27.21 27.20 12.13
C LEU A 240 -26.19 26.33 12.88
N SER A 241 -26.67 25.24 13.46
CA SER A 241 -25.88 24.29 14.25
C SER A 241 -26.21 22.83 13.92
N SER A 242 -27.28 22.59 13.16
CA SER A 242 -27.73 21.25 12.79
C SER A 242 -28.38 21.25 11.41
N PHE A 243 -28.39 20.08 10.75
CA PHE A 243 -29.21 19.85 9.56
C PHE A 243 -30.71 20.07 9.82
N LYS A 244 -31.16 19.98 11.08
CA LYS A 244 -32.54 20.30 11.47
C LYS A 244 -32.91 21.76 11.24
N ASP A 245 -31.93 22.66 11.28
CA ASP A 245 -32.15 24.10 11.13
C ASP A 245 -32.53 24.47 9.67
N ILE A 246 -32.58 23.50 8.75
CA ILE A 246 -33.16 23.70 7.43
C ILE A 246 -34.62 24.17 7.47
N THR A 247 -35.33 23.96 8.58
CA THR A 247 -36.69 24.48 8.76
C THR A 247 -36.73 25.98 9.07
N ASP A 248 -35.59 26.61 9.39
CA ASP A 248 -35.52 28.05 9.63
C ASP A 248 -35.98 28.81 8.37
N SER A 249 -36.85 29.79 8.60
CA SER A 249 -37.37 30.71 7.58
C SER A 249 -36.28 31.56 6.90
N SER A 250 -35.12 31.73 7.53
CA SER A 250 -33.97 32.41 6.95
C SER A 250 -33.33 31.62 5.81
N ILE A 251 -33.56 30.30 5.74
CA ILE A 251 -33.08 29.46 4.65
C ILE A 251 -34.16 29.38 3.58
N LYS A 252 -33.94 30.05 2.45
CA LYS A 252 -34.84 30.03 1.29
C LYS A 252 -34.35 29.04 0.24
N TYR A 253 -33.03 28.97 0.05
CA TYR A 253 -32.39 28.15 -0.96
C TYR A 253 -31.31 27.26 -0.33
N LEU A 254 -31.45 25.95 -0.57
CA LEU A 254 -30.50 24.92 -0.17
C LEU A 254 -29.85 24.33 -1.44
N ALA A 255 -28.58 24.62 -1.68
CA ALA A 255 -27.86 24.03 -2.79
C ALA A 255 -27.53 22.56 -2.51
N LEU A 256 -27.98 21.66 -3.38
CA LEU A 256 -27.72 20.21 -3.31
C LEU A 256 -27.17 19.71 -4.64
N GLY A 257 -26.37 18.64 -4.62
CA GLY A 257 -26.12 17.89 -5.83
C GLY A 257 -27.39 17.18 -6.29
N GLU A 258 -27.60 17.04 -7.60
CA GLU A 258 -28.69 16.23 -8.16
C GLU A 258 -28.55 14.76 -7.69
N PRO A 259 -29.42 14.22 -6.81
CA PRO A 259 -29.21 12.92 -6.15
C PRO A 259 -29.08 11.74 -7.12
N SER A 260 -29.67 11.84 -8.31
CA SER A 260 -29.57 10.81 -9.34
C SER A 260 -28.18 10.73 -10.01
N THR A 261 -27.37 11.79 -9.92
CA THR A 261 -26.07 11.88 -10.64
C THR A 261 -24.90 12.32 -9.75
N VAL A 262 -25.16 12.95 -8.61
CA VAL A 262 -24.16 13.51 -7.70
C VAL A 262 -24.27 12.80 -6.34
N PRO A 263 -23.28 11.97 -5.95
CA PRO A 263 -23.33 11.22 -4.70
C PRO A 263 -23.53 12.07 -3.44
N ALA A 264 -22.96 13.28 -3.38
CA ALA A 264 -23.18 14.20 -2.26
C ALA A 264 -24.66 14.59 -2.10
N GLY A 265 -25.42 14.67 -3.19
CA GLY A 265 -26.87 14.88 -3.19
C GLY A 265 -27.62 13.70 -2.58
N LYS A 266 -27.26 12.47 -2.96
CA LYS A 266 -27.81 11.25 -2.37
C LYS A 266 -27.54 11.18 -0.86
N TYR A 267 -26.32 11.48 -0.44
CA TYR A 267 -26.00 11.51 1.00
C TYR A 267 -26.78 12.61 1.72
N ALA A 268 -26.94 13.79 1.13
CA ALA A 268 -27.79 14.84 1.70
C ALA A 268 -29.23 14.37 1.88
N GLU A 269 -29.83 13.69 0.89
CA GLU A 269 -31.16 13.10 1.03
C GLU A 269 -31.23 12.08 2.17
N GLN A 270 -30.21 11.23 2.33
CA GLN A 270 -30.14 10.28 3.46
C GLN A 270 -30.13 11.02 4.80
N VAL A 271 -29.30 12.07 4.94
CA VAL A 271 -29.23 12.90 6.15
C VAL A 271 -30.57 13.56 6.46
N PHE A 272 -31.23 14.16 5.46
CA PHE A 272 -32.54 14.78 5.69
C PHE A 272 -33.64 13.75 5.94
N THR A 273 -33.55 12.56 5.35
CA THR A 273 -34.46 11.44 5.63
C THR A 273 -34.32 10.98 7.08
N TYR A 274 -33.08 10.83 7.57
CA TYR A 274 -32.78 10.48 8.96
C TYR A 274 -33.45 11.46 9.95
N TYR A 275 -33.48 12.76 9.61
CA TYR A 275 -34.15 13.76 10.43
C TYR A 275 -35.66 13.92 10.18
N ASN A 276 -36.26 13.15 9.26
CA ASN A 276 -37.64 13.31 8.80
C ASN A 276 -37.91 14.72 8.20
N LEU A 277 -36.93 15.28 7.49
CA LEU A 277 -36.95 16.62 6.92
C LEU A 277 -36.74 16.64 5.39
N LEU A 278 -36.85 15.48 4.73
CA LEU A 278 -36.57 15.37 3.29
C LEU A 278 -37.47 16.28 2.45
N ASP A 279 -38.78 16.33 2.72
CA ASP A 279 -39.72 17.13 1.95
C ASP A 279 -39.45 18.64 2.11
N GLN A 280 -39.10 19.07 3.31
CA GLN A 280 -38.73 20.44 3.62
C GLN A 280 -37.42 20.84 2.93
N ALA A 281 -36.44 19.94 2.91
CA ALA A 281 -35.19 20.15 2.18
C ALA A 281 -35.46 20.23 0.67
N LYS A 282 -36.27 19.32 0.11
CA LYS A 282 -36.66 19.32 -1.32
C LYS A 282 -37.40 20.58 -1.73
N ALA A 283 -38.28 21.11 -0.88
CA ALA A 283 -38.99 22.35 -1.15
C ALA A 283 -38.07 23.58 -1.28
N LYS A 284 -36.87 23.53 -0.67
CA LYS A 284 -35.85 24.58 -0.71
C LYS A 284 -34.70 24.26 -1.68
N ALA A 285 -34.69 23.07 -2.27
CA ALA A 285 -33.54 22.54 -2.99
C ALA A 285 -33.28 23.27 -4.31
N VAL A 286 -32.04 23.68 -4.52
CA VAL A 286 -31.52 24.16 -5.80
C VAL A 286 -30.47 23.16 -6.27
N TYR A 287 -30.88 22.25 -7.14
CA TYR A 287 -30.03 21.14 -7.60
C TYR A 287 -28.92 21.61 -8.54
N GLN A 288 -27.73 21.07 -8.32
CA GLN A 288 -26.52 21.35 -9.07
C GLN A 288 -25.97 20.07 -9.70
N LYS A 289 -25.24 20.25 -10.81
CA LYS A 289 -24.67 19.14 -11.60
C LYS A 289 -23.46 18.46 -10.95
N ASP A 290 -22.80 19.11 -10.00
CA ASP A 290 -21.62 18.59 -9.27
C ASP A 290 -21.40 19.37 -7.95
N VAL A 291 -20.55 18.84 -7.07
CA VAL A 291 -20.28 19.44 -5.75
C VAL A 291 -19.56 20.79 -5.86
N THR A 292 -18.73 20.98 -6.90
CA THR A 292 -18.09 22.26 -7.21
C THR A 292 -19.11 23.36 -7.50
N SER A 293 -20.19 23.02 -8.20
CA SER A 293 -21.29 23.93 -8.50
C SER A 293 -22.10 24.24 -7.24
N VAL A 294 -22.35 23.26 -6.36
CA VAL A 294 -22.93 23.52 -5.02
C VAL A 294 -22.07 24.52 -4.25
N LEU A 295 -20.77 24.26 -4.15
CA LEU A 295 -19.82 25.13 -3.47
C LEU A 295 -19.84 26.55 -4.04
N THR A 296 -19.86 26.69 -5.37
CA THR A 296 -19.86 27.98 -6.07
C THR A 296 -21.11 28.80 -5.76
N VAL A 297 -22.29 28.17 -5.79
CA VAL A 297 -23.58 28.84 -5.54
C VAL A 297 -23.71 29.29 -4.08
N VAL A 298 -23.20 28.50 -3.14
CA VAL A 298 -23.14 28.90 -1.72
C VAL A 298 -22.11 30.01 -1.52
N ALA A 299 -20.91 29.88 -2.09
CA ALA A 299 -19.84 30.88 -1.97
C ALA A 299 -20.24 32.25 -2.54
N SER A 300 -21.15 32.30 -3.53
CA SER A 300 -21.65 33.55 -4.10
C SER A 300 -22.88 34.10 -3.38
N GLY A 301 -23.41 33.42 -2.35
CA GLY A 301 -24.65 33.80 -1.66
C GLY A 301 -25.92 33.59 -2.47
N ASN A 302 -25.85 32.86 -3.59
CA ASN A 302 -27.03 32.52 -4.40
C ASN A 302 -27.85 31.38 -3.78
N ALA A 303 -27.26 30.65 -2.82
CA ALA A 303 -27.97 29.79 -1.88
C ALA A 303 -27.54 30.12 -0.45
N ASP A 304 -28.48 30.01 0.50
CA ASP A 304 -28.25 30.36 1.91
C ASP A 304 -27.42 29.28 2.63
N ALA A 305 -27.58 28.03 2.20
CA ALA A 305 -26.83 26.88 2.67
C ALA A 305 -26.62 25.86 1.53
N GLY A 306 -25.71 24.92 1.72
CA GLY A 306 -25.58 23.76 0.84
C GLY A 306 -24.98 22.55 1.55
N VAL A 307 -25.06 21.39 0.91
CA VAL A 307 -24.48 20.14 1.42
C VAL A 307 -23.41 19.64 0.47
N VAL A 308 -22.19 19.50 1.00
CA VAL A 308 -20.98 19.12 0.27
C VAL A 308 -20.15 18.14 1.10
N TYR A 309 -18.98 17.72 0.60
CA TYR A 309 -18.00 17.03 1.45
C TYR A 309 -17.09 18.02 2.19
N SER A 310 -16.55 17.60 3.34
CA SER A 310 -15.60 18.41 4.13
C SER A 310 -14.37 18.81 3.31
N THR A 311 -13.90 17.92 2.43
CA THR A 311 -12.77 18.18 1.52
C THR A 311 -13.09 19.29 0.51
N ASP A 312 -14.33 19.36 0.02
CA ASP A 312 -14.76 20.41 -0.92
C ASP A 312 -14.91 21.74 -0.19
N ALA A 313 -15.51 21.73 1.00
CA ALA A 313 -15.62 22.91 1.84
C ALA A 313 -14.23 23.49 2.19
N ALA A 314 -13.25 22.63 2.48
CA ALA A 314 -11.88 23.04 2.77
C ALA A 314 -11.12 23.64 1.56
N SER A 315 -11.63 23.43 0.33
CA SER A 315 -11.02 23.99 -0.89
C SER A 315 -11.34 25.46 -1.13
N SER A 316 -12.21 26.07 -0.31
CA SER A 316 -12.62 27.47 -0.44
C SER A 316 -12.69 28.18 0.90
N ASP A 317 -12.10 29.37 0.97
CA ASP A 317 -12.21 30.30 2.10
C ASP A 317 -13.52 31.13 2.09
N LYS A 318 -14.33 31.00 1.03
CA LYS A 318 -15.58 31.76 0.83
C LYS A 318 -16.81 31.08 1.43
N VAL A 319 -16.65 29.89 1.98
CA VAL A 319 -17.70 29.18 2.71
C VAL A 319 -17.20 28.79 4.08
N LYS A 320 -18.12 28.50 4.99
CA LYS A 320 -17.79 27.89 6.27
C LYS A 320 -18.69 26.69 6.54
N VAL A 321 -18.11 25.67 7.15
CA VAL A 321 -18.82 24.50 7.63
C VAL A 321 -19.55 24.87 8.94
N ILE A 322 -20.85 24.62 8.99
CA ILE A 322 -21.67 24.88 10.19
C ILE A 322 -21.89 23.62 11.04
N THR A 323 -21.94 22.45 10.40
CA THR A 323 -22.11 21.15 11.04
C THR A 323 -21.67 20.02 10.12
N THR A 324 -21.26 18.91 10.72
CA THR A 324 -21.05 17.63 10.05
C THR A 324 -22.27 16.75 10.23
N ALA A 325 -22.63 15.94 9.23
CA ALA A 325 -23.72 14.99 9.35
C ALA A 325 -23.34 13.88 10.36
N PRO A 326 -24.28 13.39 11.18
CA PRO A 326 -24.04 12.21 12.01
C PRO A 326 -23.63 11.00 11.16
N GLU A 327 -22.69 10.20 11.63
CA GLU A 327 -22.19 9.03 10.88
C GLU A 327 -23.28 7.98 10.61
N ASP A 328 -24.31 7.89 11.46
CA ASP A 328 -25.45 6.99 11.32
C ASP A 328 -26.57 7.54 10.41
N SER A 329 -26.42 8.78 9.92
CA SER A 329 -27.45 9.44 9.11
C SER A 329 -27.33 9.19 7.61
N HIS A 330 -26.23 8.57 7.16
CA HIS A 330 -25.99 8.28 5.75
C HIS A 330 -25.04 7.08 5.58
N ASP A 331 -24.98 6.51 4.38
CA ASP A 331 -24.00 5.47 4.07
C ASP A 331 -22.57 6.05 4.15
N PRO A 332 -21.56 5.27 4.58
CA PRO A 332 -20.22 5.81 4.79
C PRO A 332 -19.51 6.11 3.47
N VAL A 333 -18.98 7.34 3.33
CA VAL A 333 -18.24 7.80 2.15
C VAL A 333 -16.81 7.27 2.18
N THR A 334 -16.64 5.98 1.91
CA THR A 334 -15.37 5.25 2.08
C THR A 334 -14.49 5.24 0.83
N TYR A 335 -13.18 5.36 1.08
CA TYR A 335 -12.15 5.34 0.06
C TYR A 335 -11.27 4.10 0.24
N PRO A 336 -11.61 2.97 -0.41
CA PRO A 336 -10.77 1.79 -0.38
C PRO A 336 -9.55 1.94 -1.30
N GLY A 337 -8.43 1.37 -0.87
CA GLY A 337 -7.24 1.17 -1.68
C GLY A 337 -6.85 -0.30 -1.73
N ALA A 338 -6.31 -0.74 -2.87
CA ALA A 338 -5.84 -2.12 -3.04
C ALA A 338 -4.87 -2.24 -4.22
N VAL A 339 -4.01 -3.26 -4.15
CA VAL A 339 -3.09 -3.65 -5.22
C VAL A 339 -3.86 -4.39 -6.31
N VAL A 340 -3.65 -4.01 -7.56
CA VAL A 340 -4.24 -4.66 -8.72
C VAL A 340 -3.48 -5.97 -8.98
N LYS A 341 -4.22 -7.07 -9.16
CA LYS A 341 -3.63 -8.42 -9.25
C LYS A 341 -2.68 -8.61 -10.44
N ALA A 342 -2.88 -7.86 -11.51
CA ALA A 342 -2.07 -7.93 -12.72
C ALA A 342 -0.72 -7.18 -12.60
N THR A 343 -0.48 -6.46 -11.50
CA THR A 343 0.75 -5.68 -11.27
C THR A 343 2.00 -6.52 -11.50
N LYS A 344 3.03 -5.86 -12.05
CA LYS A 344 4.38 -6.43 -12.15
C LYS A 344 5.29 -6.00 -11.00
N GLN A 345 4.78 -5.18 -10.08
CA GLN A 345 5.50 -4.58 -8.97
C GLN A 345 4.72 -4.73 -7.66
N PRO A 346 4.34 -5.97 -7.27
CA PRO A 346 3.47 -6.20 -6.11
C PRO A 346 4.10 -5.71 -4.81
N ILE A 347 5.43 -5.81 -4.65
CA ILE A 347 6.12 -5.37 -3.44
C ILE A 347 6.11 -3.84 -3.34
N ALA A 348 6.49 -3.13 -4.41
CA ALA A 348 6.48 -1.67 -4.41
C ALA A 348 5.06 -1.09 -4.32
N ALA A 349 4.07 -1.72 -4.98
CA ALA A 349 2.67 -1.30 -4.88
C ALA A 349 2.13 -1.46 -3.46
N GLN A 350 2.45 -2.59 -2.81
CA GLN A 350 2.10 -2.82 -1.41
C GLN A 350 2.83 -1.85 -0.47
N ASP A 351 4.11 -1.56 -0.71
CA ASP A 351 4.88 -0.60 0.09
C ASP A 351 4.27 0.80 0.01
N PHE A 352 3.86 1.25 -1.18
CA PHE A 352 3.14 2.52 -1.32
C PHE A 352 1.77 2.50 -0.63
N LEU A 353 0.97 1.44 -0.80
CA LEU A 353 -0.31 1.30 -0.11
C LEU A 353 -0.15 1.33 1.41
N ASN A 354 0.89 0.69 1.93
CA ASN A 354 1.28 0.73 3.33
C ASN A 354 1.66 2.14 3.76
N PHE A 355 2.45 2.85 2.94
CA PHE A 355 2.83 4.24 3.19
C PHE A 355 1.62 5.17 3.32
N LEU A 356 0.54 4.94 2.55
CA LEU A 356 -0.72 5.69 2.68
C LEU A 356 -1.35 5.55 4.08
N THR A 357 -1.00 4.50 4.83
CA THR A 357 -1.48 4.26 6.20
C THR A 357 -0.48 4.66 7.30
N SER A 358 0.68 5.22 6.93
CA SER A 358 1.67 5.74 7.87
C SER A 358 1.17 7.01 8.56
N ASP A 359 1.64 7.28 9.78
CA ASP A 359 1.24 8.48 10.54
C ASP A 359 1.51 9.79 9.79
N LYS A 360 2.58 9.81 8.99
CA LYS A 360 2.92 10.92 8.09
C LYS A 360 1.86 11.15 7.02
N ALA A 361 1.46 10.10 6.30
CA ALA A 361 0.43 10.21 5.26
C ALA A 361 -0.95 10.51 5.87
N LYS A 362 -1.26 9.90 7.02
CA LYS A 362 -2.49 10.16 7.77
C LYS A 362 -2.63 11.64 8.15
N ALA A 363 -1.56 12.28 8.62
CA ALA A 363 -1.56 13.70 8.92
C ALA A 363 -1.88 14.57 7.68
N VAL A 364 -1.37 14.21 6.51
CA VAL A 364 -1.69 14.88 5.24
C VAL A 364 -3.17 14.68 4.88
N PHE A 365 -3.69 13.46 4.96
CA PHE A 365 -5.11 13.21 4.69
C PHE A 365 -6.04 13.99 5.61
N VAL A 366 -5.72 14.07 6.91
CA VAL A 366 -6.45 14.89 7.88
C VAL A 366 -6.37 16.38 7.55
N LYS A 367 -5.18 16.89 7.18
CA LYS A 367 -4.98 18.27 6.71
C LYS A 367 -5.89 18.61 5.53
N TYR A 368 -6.13 17.66 4.62
CA TYR A 368 -7.02 17.82 3.48
C TYR A 368 -8.50 17.53 3.77
N GLY A 369 -8.87 17.22 5.01
CA GLY A 369 -10.27 17.07 5.45
C GLY A 369 -10.83 15.64 5.37
N PHE A 370 -9.98 14.64 5.09
CA PHE A 370 -10.37 13.24 5.19
C PHE A 370 -10.31 12.75 6.64
N THR A 371 -11.17 11.78 6.96
CA THR A 371 -11.05 10.95 8.16
C THR A 371 -10.25 9.71 7.80
N VAL A 372 -9.29 9.34 8.63
CA VAL A 372 -8.45 8.16 8.43
C VAL A 372 -9.08 6.96 9.16
N LEU A 373 -9.05 5.78 8.53
CA LEU A 373 -9.56 4.52 9.08
C LEU A 373 -8.49 3.57 9.64
#